data_AF-A0A318CGE3-F1
#
_entry.id   AF-A0A318CGE3-F1
#
_cell.length_a   1.000
_cell.length_b   1.000
_cell.length_c   1.000
_cell.angle_alpha   90.00
_cell.angle_beta   90.00
_cell.angle_gamma   90.00
#
_symmetry.space_group_name_H-M   'P 1'
#
loop_
_entity.id
_entity.type
_entity.pdbx_description
1 polymer ?
#
loop_
_entity_poly.entity_id
_entity_poly.type
_entity_poly.pdbx_seq_one_letter_code
_entity_poly.pdbx_strand_id
1 'polypeptide(L)'
;MKSGDIDYEILSIRDFGIGMRRRNVKVQLFENKPSEDKLREITESIWQEHGQDVEELTTVFYLPGMDPRSVAYAFGGCMKGKGCYLSLRE
;
A
#
# COMPACT_ATOMS: atom_id res chain seq x y z
N MET A 1 -20.66 -15.13 0.33
CA MET A 1 -19.68 -14.54 1.27
C MET A 1 -20.41 -13.51 2.10
N LYS A 2 -20.23 -13.51 3.43
CA LYS A 2 -20.86 -12.50 4.29
C LYS A 2 -20.29 -11.14 3.87
N SER A 3 -21.19 -10.19 3.57
CA SER A 3 -20.92 -8.78 3.37
C SER A 3 -20.41 -8.17 4.68
N GLY A 4 -19.20 -8.54 5.11
CA GLY A 4 -18.42 -7.70 6.00
C GLY A 4 -17.96 -6.52 5.17
N ASP A 5 -18.21 -5.31 5.64
CA ASP A 5 -17.87 -4.06 4.97
C ASP A 5 -16.48 -4.16 4.35
N ILE A 6 -16.44 -4.24 3.02
CA ILE A 6 -15.18 -4.22 2.28
C ILE A 6 -14.74 -2.77 2.35
N ASP A 7 -13.70 -2.44 3.13
CA ASP A 7 -13.29 -1.05 3.35
C ASP A 7 -12.31 -0.52 2.30
N TYR A 8 -11.88 -1.40 1.40
CA TYR A 8 -10.91 -1.09 0.35
C TYR A 8 -11.05 -2.02 -0.86
N GLU A 9 -10.55 -1.56 -2.01
CA GLU A 9 -10.45 -2.34 -3.24
C GLU A 9 -8.98 -2.42 -3.69
N ILE A 10 -8.52 -3.63 -4.03
CA ILE A 10 -7.22 -3.81 -4.69
C ILE A 10 -7.38 -3.48 -6.16
N LEU A 11 -6.75 -2.39 -6.60
CA LEU A 11 -6.84 -1.91 -7.97
C LEU A 11 -5.87 -2.63 -8.92
N SER A 12 -4.68 -2.96 -8.43
CA SER A 12 -3.68 -3.69 -9.22
C SER A 12 -2.61 -4.29 -8.32
N ILE A 13 -2.12 -5.45 -8.72
CA ILE A 13 -0.93 -6.08 -8.15
C ILE A 13 0.13 -6.16 -9.24
N ARG A 14 1.32 -5.64 -8.96
CA ARG A 14 2.49 -5.75 -9.83
C ARG A 14 3.55 -6.62 -9.18
N ASP A 15 3.80 -7.76 -9.78
CA ASP A 15 4.89 -8.65 -9.41
C ASP A 15 6.13 -8.35 -10.26
N PHE A 16 7.30 -8.26 -9.63
CA PHE A 16 8.58 -8.03 -10.31
C PHE A 16 9.35 -9.34 -10.61
N GLY A 17 8.77 -10.49 -10.28
CA GLY A 17 9.29 -11.81 -10.57
C GLY A 17 10.36 -12.30 -9.58
N ILE A 18 10.78 -13.54 -9.81
CA ILE A 18 11.65 -14.33 -8.92
C ILE A 18 12.99 -13.62 -8.63
N GLY A 19 13.51 -12.83 -9.57
CA GLY A 19 14.79 -12.14 -9.42
C GLY A 19 14.76 -10.96 -8.44
N MET A 20 13.62 -10.28 -8.29
CA MET A 20 13.47 -9.15 -7.37
C MET A 20 12.73 -9.50 -6.09
N ARG A 21 11.94 -10.59 -6.09
CA ARG A 21 11.07 -11.01 -4.96
C ARG A 21 10.33 -9.83 -4.35
N ARG A 22 9.75 -8.98 -5.20
CA ARG A 22 9.06 -7.76 -4.82
C ARG A 22 7.68 -7.72 -5.44
N ARG A 23 6.70 -7.25 -4.67
CA ARG A 23 5.34 -7.02 -5.13
C ARG A 23 4.86 -5.63 -4.71
N ASN A 24 4.19 -4.94 -5.63
CA ASN A 24 3.54 -3.67 -5.35
C ASN A 24 2.03 -3.83 -5.46
N VAL A 25 1.29 -3.35 -4.46
CA VAL A 25 -0.18 -3.40 -4.42
C VAL A 25 -0.71 -1.98 -4.42
N LYS A 26 -1.61 -1.66 -5.35
CA LYS A 26 -2.37 -0.40 -5.34
C LYS A 26 -3.73 -0.64 -4.73
N VAL A 27 -4.11 0.17 -3.76
CA VAL A 27 -5.34 0.01 -2.98
C VAL A 27 -6.15 1.29 -2.98
N GLN A 28 -7.43 1.22 -3.32
CA GLN A 28 -8.39 2.30 -3.13
C GLN A 28 -9.11 2.11 -1.81
N LEU A 29 -8.96 3.05 -0.89
CA LEU A 29 -9.76 3.11 0.33
C LEU A 29 -11.15 3.67 0.00
N PHE A 30 -12.17 3.23 0.72
CA PHE A 30 -13.53 3.78 0.60
C PHE A 30 -13.82 4.89 1.61
N GLU A 31 -13.01 5.01 2.66
CA GLU A 31 -13.07 6.11 3.63
C GLU A 31 -11.90 7.09 3.44
N ASN A 32 -12.18 8.40 3.56
CA ASN A 32 -11.17 9.45 3.42
C ASN A 32 -10.24 9.58 4.64
N LYS A 33 -10.65 9.09 5.81
CA LYS A 33 -9.92 9.22 7.08
C LYS A 33 -10.05 7.95 7.92
N PRO A 34 -9.57 6.79 7.40
CA PRO A 34 -9.60 5.55 8.19
C PRO A 34 -8.81 5.72 9.48
N SER A 35 -9.26 5.04 10.54
CA SER A 35 -8.50 4.99 11.79
C SER A 35 -7.16 4.26 11.61
N GLU A 36 -6.22 4.49 12.53
CA GLU A 36 -4.94 3.78 12.54
C GLU A 36 -5.14 2.26 12.65
N ASP A 37 -6.04 1.82 13.54
CA ASP A 37 -6.38 0.41 13.69
C ASP A 37 -6.91 -0.18 12.37
N LYS A 38 -7.72 0.58 11.64
CA LYS A 38 -8.25 0.14 10.35
C LYS A 38 -7.16 0.00 9.29
N LEU A 39 -6.26 0.97 9.22
CA LEU A 39 -5.11 0.89 8.31
C LEU A 39 -4.20 -0.30 8.65
N ARG A 40 -4.04 -0.62 9.94
CA ARG A 40 -3.29 -1.78 10.42
C ARG A 40 -3.96 -3.09 9.96
N GLU A 41 -5.26 -3.25 10.19
CA GLU A 41 -6.02 -4.43 9.74
C GLU A 41 -5.94 -4.66 8.23
N ILE A 42 -6.08 -3.59 7.44
CA ILE A 42 -5.97 -3.65 5.97
C ILE A 42 -4.55 -4.08 5.56
N THR A 43 -3.53 -3.47 6.17
CA THR A 43 -2.12 -3.77 5.86
C THR A 43 -1.77 -5.22 6.21
N GLU A 44 -2.21 -5.71 7.36
CA GLU A 44 -2.02 -7.10 7.79
C GLU A 44 -2.71 -8.07 6.82
N SER A 45 -3.95 -7.78 6.42
CA SER A 45 -4.69 -8.61 5.47
C SER A 45 -3.97 -8.72 4.12
N ILE A 46 -3.52 -7.59 3.57
CA ILE A 46 -2.74 -7.55 2.32
C ILE A 46 -1.43 -8.32 2.44
N TRP A 47 -0.74 -8.23 3.59
CA TRP A 47 0.48 -9.00 3.83
C TRP A 47 0.23 -10.51 3.89
N GLN A 48 -0.83 -10.95 4.58
CA GLN A 48 -1.17 -12.37 4.68
C GLN A 48 -1.55 -12.94 3.30
N GLU A 49 -2.27 -12.18 2.48
CA GLU A 49 -2.73 -12.64 1.17
C GLU A 49 -1.68 -12.55 0.06
N HIS A 50 -0.78 -11.55 0.13
CA HIS A 50 0.10 -11.19 -0.99
C HIS A 50 1.57 -10.97 -0.61
N GLY A 51 1.97 -11.14 0.64
CA GLY A 51 3.34 -10.88 1.09
C GLY A 51 4.21 -12.12 1.31
N GLN A 52 3.63 -13.31 1.47
CA GLN A 52 4.32 -14.46 2.05
C GLN A 52 5.48 -15.03 1.21
N ASP A 53 5.46 -14.82 -0.11
CA ASP A 53 6.44 -15.36 -1.06
C ASP A 53 7.49 -14.32 -1.51
N VAL A 54 7.34 -13.06 -1.11
CA VAL A 54 8.19 -11.94 -1.50
C VAL A 54 9.03 -11.42 -0.32
N GLU A 55 10.16 -10.80 -0.61
CA GLU A 55 11.00 -10.14 0.39
C GLU A 55 10.50 -8.72 0.67
N GLU A 56 9.88 -8.08 -0.32
CA GLU A 56 9.34 -6.72 -0.20
C GLU A 56 7.93 -6.64 -0.78
N LEU A 57 6.96 -6.22 0.06
CA LEU A 57 5.61 -5.86 -0.36
C LEU A 57 5.42 -4.35 -0.14
N THR A 58 5.29 -3.59 -1.23
CA THR A 58 4.97 -2.15 -1.15
C THR A 58 3.48 -1.93 -1.41
N THR A 59 2.76 -1.34 -0.47
CA THR A 59 1.35 -0.96 -0.67
C THR A 59 1.22 0.54 -0.82
N VAL A 60 0.46 0.99 -1.83
CA VAL A 60 0.12 2.40 -2.05
C VAL A 60 -1.38 2.58 -1.89
N PHE A 61 -1.78 3.39 -0.92
CA PHE A 61 -3.18 3.70 -0.64
C PHE A 61 -3.63 4.98 -1.34
N TYR A 62 -4.77 4.91 -2.02
CA TYR A 62 -5.47 6.02 -2.65
C TYR A 62 -6.74 6.31 -1.83
N LEU A 63 -6.95 7.58 -1.47
CA LEU A 63 -8.16 8.02 -0.80
C LEU A 63 -9.32 8.11 -1.79
N PRO A 64 -10.59 8.01 -1.34
CA PRO A 64 -11.76 8.20 -2.18
C PRO A 64 -11.66 9.46 -3.05
N GLY A 65 -11.86 9.31 -4.36
CA GLY A 65 -11.82 10.41 -5.31
C GLY A 65 -10.42 10.81 -5.83
N MET A 66 -9.34 10.19 -5.33
CA MET A 66 -8.02 10.30 -5.97
C MET A 66 -8.00 9.53 -7.29
N ASP A 67 -7.33 10.04 -8.34
CA ASP A 67 -7.15 9.28 -9.59
C ASP A 67 -6.03 8.22 -9.42
N PRO A 68 -6.35 6.92 -9.42
CA PRO A 68 -5.37 5.86 -9.22
C PRO A 68 -4.47 5.58 -10.43
N ARG A 69 -4.81 6.17 -11.59
CA ARG A 69 -4.01 6.12 -12.82
C ARG A 69 -2.90 7.17 -12.81
N SER A 70 -2.97 8.13 -11.90
CA SER A 70 -1.88 9.08 -11.68
C SER A 70 -0.61 8.33 -11.24
N VAL A 71 0.55 8.83 -11.67
CA VAL A 71 1.86 8.34 -11.24
C VAL A 71 2.08 8.87 -9.82
N ALA A 72 1.42 8.26 -8.83
CA ALA A 72 1.29 8.84 -7.49
C ALA A 72 2.61 8.93 -6.74
N TYR A 73 2.75 10.06 -6.03
CA TYR A 73 3.71 10.35 -4.99
C TYR A 73 3.87 9.17 -4.03
N ALA A 74 5.05 8.55 -4.02
CA ALA A 74 5.43 7.63 -2.96
C ALA A 74 6.04 8.45 -1.81
N PHE A 75 5.34 8.55 -0.68
CA PHE A 75 6.01 8.85 0.58
C PHE A 75 6.61 7.56 1.12
N GLY A 76 7.94 7.52 1.24
CA GLY A 76 8.65 6.37 1.80
C GLY A 76 9.17 5.41 0.75
N GLY A 77 10.38 5.73 0.26
CA GLY A 77 11.24 4.79 -0.45
C GLY A 77 12.67 5.04 -0.03
N CYS A 78 13.05 4.63 1.18
CA CYS A 78 14.45 4.62 1.59
C CYS A 78 15.17 3.55 0.78
N MET A 79 15.91 3.95 -0.27
CA MET A 79 16.95 3.09 -0.82
C MET A 79 17.98 2.82 0.27
N LYS A 80 18.35 1.55 0.46
CA LYS A 80 19.45 1.14 1.36
C LYS A 80 20.67 2.03 1.07
N GLY A 81 21.02 2.91 2.02
CA GLY A 81 22.18 3.81 1.93
C GLY A 81 21.86 5.31 1.85
N LYS A 82 20.62 5.75 1.62
CA LYS A 82 20.25 7.18 1.67
C LYS A 82 18.93 7.35 2.42
N GLY A 83 19.01 7.67 3.71
CA GLY A 83 17.85 8.00 4.52
C GLY A 83 17.12 9.20 3.94
N CYS A 84 15.82 9.07 3.68
CA CYS A 84 14.95 10.18 3.30
C CYS A 84 14.39 10.80 4.58
N TYR A 85 15.03 11.86 5.07
CA TYR A 85 14.45 12.70 6.11
C TYR A 85 13.54 13.73 5.45
N LEU A 86 12.25 13.72 5.81
CA LEU A 86 11.41 14.90 5.67
C LEU A 86 11.76 15.84 6.83
N SER A 87 12.54 16.88 6.56
CA SER A 87 12.61 18.01 7.47
C SER A 87 11.32 18.81 7.34
N LEU A 88 10.40 18.58 8.27
CA LEU A 88 9.35 19.56 8.54
C LEU A 88 10.06 20.79 9.13
N ARG A 89 10.05 21.91 8.40
CA ARG A 89 10.39 23.21 8.99
C ARG A 89 9.17 23.68 9.78
N GLU A 90 9.39 23.99 11.05
CA GLU A 90 8.45 24.71 11.91
C GLU A 90 8.15 26.12 11.37
#